data_AF-A0A537L6N4-F1
#
_entry.id   AF-A0A537L6N4-F1
#
_cell.length_a   1.000
_cell.length_b   1.000
_cell.length_c   1.000
_cell.angle_alpha   90.00
_cell.angle_beta   90.00
_cell.angle_gamma   90.00
#
_symmetry.space_group_name_H-M   'P 1'
#
loop_
_entity.id
_entity.type
_entity.pdbx_description
1 polymer ?
#
loop_
_entity_poly.entity_id
_entity_poly.type
_entity_poly.pdbx_seq_one_letter_code
_entity_poly.pdbx_strand_id
1 'polypeptide(L)'
;MSRSPHTMRRVNCGLSGSASSSSKRLCTTDFMMIPSLGRHRLARRLAASTTKPLPGAWVEKPGLAAVAPPPRRTPSVSLVGEDYPAQAGLADAAKSPAREGRGSAQPKGEELTGRRMIEIDSGLREVVCLGVVRADGVAVAREAPDVWAEIERLAASLRTRYTGKAPGEIPELQPARELYRRTGEDPTKLRPSSEALLRRVLGGRALSRINSLVDTCNLCSLEFLLPIGLYDADRIEGPVTARLGVEGQGYDSLGKGFYSVTDRLALFDARGPFGSPTNDSRRTAIDETTRRCVMIIFGPGSYSAARLRAHVQAADARLRAFAQTTRVETAVLGGR
;
A
#
# COMPACT_ATOMS: atom_id res chain seq x y z
N MET A 1 22.80 -25.51 48.41
CA MET A 1 23.59 -26.75 48.64
C MET A 1 22.60 -27.91 48.48
N SER A 2 22.64 -28.87 47.56
CA SER A 2 23.74 -29.55 46.87
C SER A 2 23.26 -30.23 45.56
N ARG A 3 24.09 -30.14 44.51
CA ARG A 3 24.46 -31.16 43.50
C ARG A 3 23.39 -31.96 42.72
N SER A 4 23.41 -31.78 41.39
CA SER A 4 23.07 -32.78 40.36
C SER A 4 24.04 -33.99 40.38
N PRO A 5 23.74 -35.10 39.65
CA PRO A 5 24.28 -35.24 38.29
C PRO A 5 23.43 -36.03 37.26
N HIS A 6 23.90 -35.97 36.00
CA HIS A 6 23.46 -36.54 34.73
C HIS A 6 23.41 -38.08 34.64
N THR A 7 22.63 -38.59 33.66
CA THR A 7 22.96 -39.86 32.94
C THR A 7 22.50 -39.86 31.46
N MET A 8 23.47 -40.03 30.54
CA MET A 8 23.56 -40.84 29.28
C MET A 8 22.35 -41.03 28.33
N ARG A 9 22.46 -41.32 27.02
CA ARG A 9 23.54 -41.54 26.02
C ARG A 9 22.89 -41.52 24.62
N ARG A 10 23.67 -41.20 23.59
CA ARG A 10 23.39 -41.46 22.16
C ARG A 10 23.46 -42.96 21.85
N VAL A 11 22.67 -43.41 20.86
CA VAL A 11 23.03 -44.52 19.96
C VAL A 11 22.70 -44.12 18.52
N ASN A 12 23.68 -44.29 17.65
CA ASN A 12 23.66 -44.10 16.21
C ASN A 12 23.86 -45.49 15.61
N CYS A 13 23.05 -45.90 14.63
CA CYS A 13 23.37 -47.03 13.74
C CYS A 13 22.75 -46.75 12.37
N GLY A 14 23.61 -46.48 11.38
CA GLY A 14 23.28 -46.65 9.97
C GLY A 14 23.54 -48.09 9.52
N LEU A 15 23.18 -48.37 8.25
CA LEU A 15 23.66 -49.40 7.30
C LEU A 15 22.64 -49.35 6.12
N SER A 16 22.93 -48.72 4.98
CA SER A 16 23.62 -49.23 3.78
C SER A 16 23.01 -50.51 3.17
N GLY A 17 22.60 -50.44 1.89
CA GLY A 17 22.26 -51.60 1.07
C GLY A 17 21.74 -51.22 -0.32
N SER A 18 22.59 -51.42 -1.33
CA SER A 18 22.39 -51.20 -2.78
C SER A 18 21.60 -52.31 -3.47
N ALA A 19 20.93 -52.02 -4.59
CA ALA A 19 21.12 -52.67 -5.91
C ALA A 19 19.98 -52.37 -6.92
N SER A 20 20.37 -51.97 -8.14
CA SER A 20 19.90 -52.42 -9.49
C SER A 20 18.38 -52.43 -9.81
N SER A 21 17.83 -52.16 -11.00
CA SER A 21 18.31 -52.05 -12.38
C SER A 21 17.15 -51.54 -13.26
N SER A 22 17.47 -51.04 -14.47
CA SER A 22 16.64 -51.12 -15.71
C SER A 22 15.34 -50.31 -15.77
N SER A 23 14.84 -49.77 -16.88
CA SER A 23 15.26 -49.50 -18.26
C SER A 23 14.04 -48.86 -18.95
N LYS A 24 14.25 -48.20 -20.10
CA LYS A 24 13.30 -47.64 -21.10
C LYS A 24 12.95 -46.15 -20.90
N ARG A 25 13.56 -45.20 -21.64
CA ARG A 25 13.52 -44.86 -23.09
C ARG A 25 12.19 -44.26 -23.60
N LEU A 26 12.35 -43.09 -24.24
CA LEU A 26 11.62 -42.55 -25.41
C LEU A 26 10.17 -42.09 -25.13
N CYS A 27 9.57 -41.06 -25.73
CA CYS A 27 9.92 -40.20 -26.86
C CYS A 27 8.95 -38.98 -26.84
N THR A 28 9.45 -37.83 -27.31
CA THR A 28 8.83 -36.85 -28.23
C THR A 28 7.35 -36.45 -28.18
N THR A 29 7.16 -35.12 -28.25
CA THR A 29 6.10 -34.34 -28.93
C THR A 29 4.65 -34.58 -28.53
N ASP A 30 3.97 -33.51 -28.06
CA ASP A 30 2.98 -32.89 -28.95
C ASP A 30 2.64 -31.45 -28.58
N PHE A 31 2.71 -30.63 -29.62
CA PHE A 31 2.18 -29.29 -29.76
C PHE A 31 0.66 -29.44 -29.91
N MET A 32 -0.14 -28.85 -29.01
CA MET A 32 -1.57 -28.69 -29.30
C MET A 32 -2.10 -27.36 -28.77
N MET A 33 -2.66 -26.64 -29.74
CA MET A 33 -3.32 -25.34 -29.68
C MET A 33 -4.40 -25.28 -28.60
N ILE A 34 -4.36 -24.24 -27.76
CA ILE A 34 -5.47 -23.87 -26.88
C ILE A 34 -6.32 -22.80 -27.58
N PRO A 35 -7.63 -23.01 -27.78
CA PRO A 35 -8.51 -21.97 -28.27
C PRO A 35 -8.90 -21.00 -27.15
N SER A 36 -9.10 -19.75 -27.55
CA SER A 36 -9.62 -18.63 -26.76
C SER A 36 -10.94 -18.95 -26.07
N LEU A 37 -11.06 -18.65 -24.78
CA LEU A 37 -12.29 -18.30 -24.05
C LEU A 37 -11.78 -17.52 -22.81
N GLY A 38 -12.10 -16.24 -22.60
CA GLY A 38 -13.45 -15.69 -22.62
C GLY A 38 -13.79 -15.35 -21.16
N ARG A 39 -13.75 -14.04 -20.87
CA ARG A 39 -14.25 -13.35 -19.68
C ARG A 39 -15.44 -14.10 -19.06
N HIS A 40 -15.44 -14.40 -17.76
CA HIS A 40 -16.61 -14.49 -16.88
C HIS A 40 -16.22 -15.11 -15.53
N ARG A 41 -15.91 -14.29 -14.53
CA ARG A 41 -16.03 -14.66 -13.10
C ARG A 41 -16.06 -13.41 -12.21
N LEU A 42 -17.02 -12.53 -12.49
CA LEU A 42 -17.46 -11.49 -11.57
C LEU A 42 -19.00 -11.41 -11.56
N ALA A 43 -19.66 -12.56 -11.55
CA ALA A 43 -21.11 -12.68 -11.37
C ALA A 43 -21.46 -14.14 -11.07
N ARG A 44 -21.46 -14.53 -9.79
CA ARG A 44 -22.27 -15.63 -9.21
C ARG A 44 -21.86 -15.85 -7.76
N ARG A 45 -22.44 -15.05 -6.86
CA ARG A 45 -22.59 -15.41 -5.44
C ARG A 45 -23.71 -14.60 -4.78
N LEU A 46 -24.89 -14.62 -5.41
CA LEU A 46 -26.18 -14.38 -4.78
C LEU A 46 -27.20 -15.32 -5.44
N ALA A 47 -28.08 -15.89 -4.63
CA ALA A 47 -29.11 -16.88 -4.95
C ALA A 47 -28.70 -18.37 -4.85
N ALA A 48 -28.82 -18.92 -3.63
CA ALA A 48 -29.56 -20.18 -3.39
C ALA A 48 -29.86 -20.29 -1.89
N SER A 49 -31.10 -19.93 -1.54
CA SER A 49 -31.77 -20.27 -0.29
C SER A 49 -32.31 -21.70 -0.43
N THR A 50 -32.12 -22.55 0.58
CA THR A 50 -33.12 -23.56 0.96
C THR A 50 -32.99 -23.92 2.45
N THR A 51 -34.16 -23.84 3.08
CA THR A 51 -34.63 -24.11 4.44
C THR A 51 -34.33 -25.49 5.02
N LYS A 52 -34.17 -25.56 6.37
CA LYS A 52 -34.82 -26.56 7.25
C LYS A 52 -34.81 -26.12 8.73
N PRO A 53 -35.78 -26.56 9.56
CA PRO A 53 -36.24 -25.86 10.78
C PRO A 53 -35.62 -26.36 12.10
N LEU A 54 -35.73 -25.55 13.14
CA LEU A 54 -35.44 -25.87 14.56
C LEU A 54 -36.76 -26.08 15.34
N PRO A 55 -36.83 -26.99 16.33
CA PRO A 55 -38.01 -27.15 17.17
C PRO A 55 -37.86 -26.53 18.58
N GLY A 56 -39.00 -26.11 19.14
CA GLY A 56 -39.23 -25.72 20.54
C GLY A 56 -39.15 -24.22 20.79
N ALA A 57 -40.02 -23.56 21.57
CA ALA A 57 -41.30 -23.85 22.21
C ALA A 57 -41.77 -22.47 22.72
N TRP A 58 -43.00 -22.07 22.42
CA TRP A 58 -43.58 -20.80 22.88
C TRP A 58 -44.21 -20.96 24.26
N VAL A 59 -43.92 -20.02 25.17
CA VAL A 59 -44.74 -19.71 26.34
C VAL A 59 -45.22 -18.28 26.17
N GLU A 60 -46.53 -18.10 26.02
CA GLU A 60 -47.19 -16.80 26.02
C GLU A 60 -47.37 -16.27 27.45
N LYS A 61 -47.17 -14.96 27.63
CA LYS A 61 -47.91 -14.16 28.61
C LYS A 61 -48.32 -12.81 28.00
N PRO A 62 -49.50 -12.26 28.37
CA PRO A 62 -50.14 -11.18 27.64
C PRO A 62 -49.86 -9.79 28.24
N GLY A 63 -50.02 -8.78 27.38
CA GLY A 63 -50.38 -7.41 27.78
C GLY A 63 -49.23 -6.40 27.78
N LEU A 64 -49.20 -5.52 26.77
CA LEU A 64 -49.40 -4.07 26.96
C LEU A 64 -49.50 -3.36 25.59
N ALA A 65 -50.20 -2.23 25.61
CA ALA A 65 -50.83 -1.52 24.51
C ALA A 65 -49.91 -1.04 23.35
N ALA A 66 -50.53 -0.94 22.17
CA ALA A 66 -49.99 -0.29 20.99
C ALA A 66 -49.71 1.21 21.24
N VAL A 67 -48.46 1.62 21.01
CA VAL A 67 -48.05 3.03 20.95
C VAL A 67 -47.73 3.35 19.49
N ALA A 68 -48.41 4.36 18.95
CA ALA A 68 -48.21 4.85 17.58
C ALA A 68 -46.78 5.39 17.37
N PRO A 69 -46.17 5.24 16.18
CA PRO A 69 -44.84 5.75 15.91
C PRO A 69 -44.84 7.29 15.80
N PRO A 70 -43.85 7.99 16.37
CA PRO A 70 -43.71 9.44 16.21
C PRO A 70 -43.31 9.82 14.77
N PRO A 71 -43.65 11.03 14.30
CA PRO A 71 -43.41 11.44 12.91
C PRO A 71 -41.91 11.53 12.61
N ARG A 72 -41.56 11.10 11.39
CA ARG A 72 -40.20 11.19 10.83
C ARG A 72 -39.77 12.66 10.76
N ARG A 73 -38.86 13.07 11.64
CA ARG A 73 -38.07 14.29 11.45
C ARG A 73 -36.95 13.98 10.46
N THR A 74 -36.99 14.61 9.30
CA THR A 74 -35.84 14.73 8.40
C THR A 74 -34.82 15.68 9.04
N PRO A 75 -33.57 15.25 9.31
CA PRO A 75 -32.52 16.21 9.52
C PRO A 75 -32.01 16.66 8.14
N SER A 76 -32.35 17.89 7.78
CA SER A 76 -31.55 18.69 6.86
C SER A 76 -30.17 18.87 7.48
N VAL A 77 -29.12 18.31 6.87
CA VAL A 77 -27.73 18.63 7.21
C VAL A 77 -27.10 19.22 5.97
N SER A 78 -27.20 20.53 5.89
CA SER A 78 -26.18 21.38 5.26
C SER A 78 -25.01 21.53 6.26
N LEU A 79 -23.85 22.00 5.76
CA LEU A 79 -22.54 22.20 6.43
C LEU A 79 -21.60 21.00 6.15
N VAL A 80 -20.77 21.03 5.10
CA VAL A 80 -19.54 21.84 4.97
C VAL A 80 -18.80 21.87 6.31
N GLY A 81 -17.83 20.98 6.46
CA GLY A 81 -16.89 20.92 7.56
C GLY A 81 -15.50 20.72 6.97
N GLU A 82 -14.88 21.83 6.59
CA GLU A 82 -13.44 21.95 6.46
C GLU A 82 -12.82 21.80 7.85
N ASP A 83 -12.04 20.74 8.07
CA ASP A 83 -11.18 20.62 9.25
C ASP A 83 -9.96 19.76 8.87
N TYR A 84 -9.17 20.28 7.92
CA TYR A 84 -7.75 19.97 7.81
C TYR A 84 -7.00 21.10 8.50
N PRO A 85 -6.01 20.84 9.38
CA PRO A 85 -5.20 21.92 9.91
C PRO A 85 -4.47 22.60 8.74
N ALA A 86 -4.72 23.91 8.62
CA ALA A 86 -3.97 24.80 7.76
C ALA A 86 -2.48 24.70 8.06
N GLN A 87 -1.71 24.87 6.99
CA GLN A 87 -0.25 24.83 6.92
C GLN A 87 0.42 25.51 8.12
N ALA A 88 1.22 24.77 8.87
CA ALA A 88 2.21 25.34 9.77
C ALA A 88 3.44 25.73 8.93
N GLY A 89 3.79 27.01 8.99
CA GLY A 89 4.61 27.70 8.00
C GLY A 89 6.08 27.31 7.94
N LEU A 90 6.63 27.45 6.72
CA LEU A 90 8.02 27.80 6.47
C LEU A 90 7.96 29.03 5.55
N ALA A 91 8.38 30.20 6.04
CA ALA A 91 8.52 31.41 5.23
C ALA A 91 9.91 32.03 5.42
N ASP A 92 10.42 32.53 4.29
CA ASP A 92 11.54 33.44 4.04
C ASP A 92 12.99 32.97 4.22
N ALA A 93 13.67 32.79 3.07
CA ALA A 93 14.86 33.57 2.75
C ALA A 93 15.19 33.58 1.23
N ALA A 94 15.58 34.78 0.76
CA ALA A 94 16.42 35.13 -0.39
C ALA A 94 15.76 35.49 -1.75
N LYS A 95 15.81 36.80 -2.04
CA LYS A 95 15.59 37.46 -3.34
C LYS A 95 16.92 37.75 -4.06
N SER A 96 16.92 37.49 -5.38
CA SER A 96 17.56 38.23 -6.51
C SER A 96 19.10 38.22 -6.73
N PRO A 97 19.61 38.54 -7.96
CA PRO A 97 18.93 38.87 -9.23
C PRO A 97 19.43 38.09 -10.49
N ALA A 98 18.72 38.35 -11.59
CA ALA A 98 18.90 37.85 -12.95
C ALA A 98 20.19 38.30 -13.66
N ARG A 99 20.62 37.48 -14.64
CA ARG A 99 21.52 37.91 -15.72
C ARG A 99 21.13 37.23 -17.04
N GLU A 100 20.84 38.06 -18.05
CA GLU A 100 20.59 37.64 -19.43
C GLU A 100 21.90 37.26 -20.15
N GLY A 101 21.80 36.29 -21.05
CA GLY A 101 22.84 35.96 -22.03
C GLY A 101 22.25 35.12 -23.17
N ARG A 102 22.05 35.76 -24.32
CA ARG A 102 21.61 35.14 -25.59
C ARG A 102 22.70 34.24 -26.16
N GLY A 103 22.31 33.09 -26.68
CA GLY A 103 23.16 32.21 -27.48
C GLY A 103 22.33 31.10 -28.11
N SER A 104 21.96 31.29 -29.38
CA SER A 104 21.18 30.39 -30.21
C SER A 104 21.94 29.11 -30.57
N ALA A 105 21.37 27.95 -30.27
CA ALA A 105 21.64 26.69 -30.95
C ALA A 105 20.33 25.88 -31.06
N GLN A 106 20.00 25.47 -32.28
CA GLN A 106 18.77 24.76 -32.64
C GLN A 106 18.64 23.38 -31.95
N PRO A 107 17.40 22.89 -31.77
CA PRO A 107 17.11 21.82 -30.84
C PRO A 107 17.39 20.44 -31.45
N LYS A 108 18.27 19.66 -30.82
CA LYS A 108 18.23 18.19 -30.86
C LYS A 108 17.74 17.72 -29.50
N GLY A 109 16.43 17.70 -29.35
CA GLY A 109 15.76 17.26 -28.14
C GLY A 109 14.35 16.90 -28.50
N GLU A 110 14.15 15.68 -29.04
CA GLU A 110 12.86 15.02 -28.97
C GLU A 110 12.55 14.75 -27.49
N GLU A 111 12.04 15.78 -26.84
CA GLU A 111 10.87 15.78 -25.96
C GLU A 111 10.39 14.40 -25.46
N LEU A 112 11.06 13.87 -24.44
CA LEU A 112 10.61 12.72 -23.63
C LEU A 112 9.60 13.12 -22.53
N THR A 113 8.79 14.15 -22.73
CA THR A 113 7.81 14.67 -21.74
C THR A 113 6.45 13.98 -21.77
N GLY A 114 6.28 12.87 -22.51
CA GLY A 114 4.94 12.31 -22.80
C GLY A 114 4.62 10.88 -22.33
N ARG A 115 5.58 10.05 -21.90
CA ARG A 115 5.25 8.66 -21.54
C ARG A 115 4.83 8.57 -20.07
N ARG A 116 3.55 8.29 -19.83
CA ARG A 116 3.03 7.91 -18.50
C ARG A 116 3.85 6.72 -18.00
N MET A 117 4.70 6.96 -17.00
CA MET A 117 5.52 5.91 -16.39
C MET A 117 4.67 4.84 -15.70
N ILE A 118 3.46 5.20 -15.27
CA ILE A 118 2.54 4.32 -14.54
C ILE A 118 1.16 4.38 -15.16
N GLU A 119 0.58 3.20 -15.37
CA GLU A 119 -0.81 3.06 -15.81
C GLU A 119 -1.60 2.16 -14.86
N ILE A 120 -2.91 2.40 -14.77
CA ILE A 120 -3.84 1.52 -14.07
C ILE A 120 -4.50 0.64 -15.13
N ASP A 121 -4.45 -0.68 -14.91
CA ASP A 121 -5.13 -1.65 -15.77
C ASP A 121 -6.60 -1.25 -15.96
N SER A 122 -7.11 -1.46 -17.19
CA SER A 122 -8.46 -1.03 -17.57
C SER A 122 -9.55 -1.55 -16.63
N GLY A 123 -9.41 -2.76 -16.09
CA GLY A 123 -10.35 -3.36 -15.16
C GLY A 123 -10.34 -2.74 -13.76
N LEU A 124 -9.33 -1.93 -13.43
CA LEU A 124 -9.15 -1.33 -12.11
C LEU A 124 -9.34 0.19 -12.07
N ARG A 125 -9.60 0.86 -13.20
CA ARG A 125 -9.69 2.34 -13.27
C ARG A 125 -10.78 2.94 -12.37
N GLU A 126 -11.90 2.23 -12.20
CA GLU A 126 -12.97 2.62 -11.28
C GLU A 126 -12.72 2.14 -9.84
N VAL A 127 -11.78 1.21 -9.66
CA VAL A 127 -11.52 0.48 -8.41
C VAL A 127 -10.42 1.12 -7.59
N VAL A 128 -9.42 1.69 -8.24
CA VAL A 128 -8.19 2.23 -7.64
C VAL A 128 -7.91 3.60 -8.20
N CYS A 129 -7.42 4.49 -7.34
CA CYS A 129 -6.75 5.71 -7.76
C CYS A 129 -5.33 5.74 -7.18
N LEU A 130 -4.40 6.35 -7.90
CA LEU A 130 -2.99 6.46 -7.50
C LEU A 130 -2.56 7.92 -7.46
N GLY A 131 -1.95 8.32 -6.35
CA GLY A 131 -1.11 9.50 -6.30
C GLY A 131 0.32 9.09 -6.61
N VAL A 132 0.98 9.80 -7.51
CA VAL A 132 2.35 9.50 -7.94
C VAL A 132 3.22 10.72 -7.66
N VAL A 133 4.32 10.51 -6.93
CA VAL A 133 5.36 11.51 -6.72
C VAL A 133 6.68 10.90 -7.16
N ARG A 134 7.30 11.45 -8.20
CA ARG A 134 8.63 11.07 -8.65
C ARG A 134 9.60 12.17 -8.27
N ALA A 135 10.69 11.81 -7.61
CA ALA A 135 11.72 12.75 -7.21
C ALA A 135 13.08 12.31 -7.74
N ASP A 136 13.81 13.25 -8.32
CA ASP A 136 15.19 13.07 -8.79
C ASP A 136 16.17 13.88 -7.90
N GLY A 137 17.39 13.37 -7.80
CA GLY A 137 18.45 13.96 -6.97
C GLY A 137 18.20 13.82 -5.48
N VAL A 138 17.51 12.76 -5.04
CA VAL A 138 17.27 12.52 -3.62
C VAL A 138 18.56 12.13 -2.90
N ALA A 139 18.75 12.64 -1.69
CA ALA A 139 19.82 12.25 -0.78
C ALA A 139 19.24 11.41 0.36
N VAL A 140 19.68 10.15 0.45
CA VAL A 140 19.23 9.23 1.49
C VAL A 140 20.25 9.21 2.62
N ALA A 141 19.85 9.68 3.80
CA ALA A 141 20.66 9.65 5.00
C ALA A 141 20.22 8.49 5.90
N ARG A 142 21.18 7.84 6.55
CA ARG A 142 20.91 6.74 7.49
C ARG A 142 20.10 7.20 8.71
N GLU A 143 20.31 8.44 9.13
CA GLU A 143 19.60 9.08 10.24
C GLU A 143 18.84 10.30 9.76
N ALA A 144 17.70 10.57 10.39
CA ALA A 144 16.79 11.64 9.98
C ALA A 144 16.09 12.27 11.20
N PRO A 145 16.83 12.94 12.10
CA PRO A 145 16.27 13.48 13.34
C PRO A 145 15.07 14.42 13.10
N ASP A 146 15.12 15.25 12.05
CA ASP A 146 14.05 16.20 11.71
C ASP A 146 12.77 15.48 11.27
N VAL A 147 12.90 14.40 10.49
CA VAL A 147 11.76 13.55 10.10
C VAL A 147 11.15 12.91 11.34
N TRP A 148 11.99 12.43 12.25
CA TRP A 148 11.54 11.79 13.49
C TRP A 148 10.85 12.76 14.45
N ALA A 149 11.30 14.01 14.53
CA ALA A 149 10.60 15.04 15.29
C ALA A 149 9.16 15.23 14.78
N GLU A 150 8.96 15.27 13.45
CA GLU A 150 7.64 15.36 12.84
C GLU A 150 6.80 14.09 13.06
N ILE A 151 7.40 12.90 12.94
CA ILE A 151 6.72 11.62 13.22
C ILE A 151 6.24 11.59 14.67
N GLU A 152 7.06 11.96 15.64
CA GLU A 152 6.68 11.93 17.06
C GLU A 152 5.59 12.96 17.38
N ARG A 153 5.67 14.16 16.79
CA ARG A 153 4.63 15.19 16.90
C ARG A 153 3.29 14.69 16.34
N LEU A 154 3.31 14.10 15.15
CA LEU A 154 2.12 13.50 14.53
C LEU A 154 1.59 12.32 15.37
N ALA A 155 2.47 11.44 15.84
CA ALA A 155 2.11 10.29 16.66
C ALA A 155 1.44 10.71 17.97
N ALA A 156 1.94 11.76 18.63
CA ALA A 156 1.29 12.35 19.81
C ALA A 156 -0.14 12.85 19.47
N SER A 157 -0.29 13.60 18.38
CA SER A 157 -1.60 14.07 17.92
C SER A 157 -2.58 12.93 17.62
N LEU A 158 -2.13 11.89 16.90
CA LEU A 158 -2.93 10.71 16.56
C LEU A 158 -3.33 9.91 17.80
N ARG A 159 -2.43 9.75 18.78
CA ARG A 159 -2.77 9.12 20.07
C ARG A 159 -3.89 9.87 20.75
N THR A 160 -3.81 11.19 20.87
CA THR A 160 -4.87 12.01 21.48
C THR A 160 -6.18 11.87 20.71
N ARG A 161 -6.16 12.03 19.38
CA ARG A 161 -7.36 11.99 18.52
C ARG A 161 -8.10 10.65 18.54
N TYR A 162 -7.36 9.55 18.63
CA TYR A 162 -7.90 8.20 18.50
C TYR A 162 -7.76 7.35 19.77
N THR A 163 -7.55 7.99 20.93
CA THR A 163 -7.52 7.31 22.22
C THR A 163 -8.77 6.45 22.40
N GLY A 164 -8.57 5.19 22.76
CA GLY A 164 -9.66 4.24 23.03
C GLY A 164 -10.39 3.69 21.80
N LYS A 165 -10.06 4.12 20.57
CA LYS A 165 -10.68 3.62 19.34
C LYS A 165 -9.90 2.44 18.76
N ALA A 166 -10.63 1.42 18.32
CA ALA A 166 -10.03 0.40 17.47
C ALA A 166 -9.75 0.99 16.07
N PRO A 167 -8.66 0.60 15.39
CA PRO A 167 -8.34 1.11 14.05
C PRO A 167 -9.47 0.93 13.02
N GLY A 168 -10.28 -0.14 13.17
CA GLY A 168 -11.43 -0.38 12.29
C GLY A 168 -12.59 0.61 12.46
N GLU A 169 -12.59 1.41 13.53
CA GLU A 169 -13.60 2.42 13.85
C GLU A 169 -13.15 3.82 13.41
N ILE A 170 -11.91 3.98 12.96
CA ILE A 170 -11.35 5.25 12.53
C ILE A 170 -11.86 5.56 11.12
N PRO A 171 -12.67 6.62 10.91
CA PRO A 171 -13.26 6.94 9.61
C PRO A 171 -12.20 7.19 8.54
N GLU A 172 -11.11 7.87 8.91
CA GLU A 172 -10.04 8.25 8.00
C GLU A 172 -9.22 7.05 7.49
N LEU A 173 -9.32 5.90 8.16
CA LEU A 173 -8.68 4.64 7.75
C LEU A 173 -9.57 3.79 6.83
N GLN A 174 -10.88 4.08 6.77
CA GLN A 174 -11.83 3.33 5.94
C GLN A 174 -11.49 3.31 4.45
N PRO A 175 -10.97 4.39 3.83
CA PRO A 175 -10.54 4.35 2.45
C PRO A 175 -9.49 3.28 2.15
N ALA A 176 -8.48 3.14 3.01
CA ALA A 176 -7.46 2.10 2.86
C ALA A 176 -8.06 0.69 2.96
N ARG A 177 -9.04 0.49 3.85
CA ARG A 177 -9.76 -0.78 4.01
C ARG A 177 -10.71 -1.06 2.84
N GLU A 178 -11.33 -0.02 2.29
CA GLU A 178 -12.16 -0.12 1.10
C GLU A 178 -11.33 -0.57 -0.10
N LEU A 179 -10.15 0.03 -0.32
CA LEU A 179 -9.24 -0.39 -1.37
C LEU A 179 -9.01 -1.90 -1.34
N TYR A 180 -8.65 -2.44 -0.17
CA TYR A 180 -8.41 -3.87 0.01
C TYR A 180 -9.65 -4.70 -0.35
N ARG A 181 -10.82 -4.34 0.21
CA ARG A 181 -12.08 -5.04 -0.11
C ARG A 181 -12.39 -5.05 -1.61
N ARG A 182 -12.18 -3.91 -2.29
CA ARG A 182 -12.47 -3.79 -3.72
C ARG A 182 -11.46 -4.51 -4.61
N THR A 183 -10.24 -4.76 -4.11
CA THR A 183 -9.21 -5.54 -4.81
C THR A 183 -9.15 -7.01 -4.37
N GLY A 184 -10.18 -7.51 -3.67
CA GLY A 184 -10.30 -8.92 -3.28
C GLY A 184 -9.60 -9.32 -1.97
N GLU A 185 -9.06 -8.34 -1.24
CA GLU A 185 -8.31 -8.54 0.01
C GLU A 185 -9.19 -8.29 1.24
N ASP A 186 -9.03 -9.13 2.27
CA ASP A 186 -9.65 -8.90 3.58
C ASP A 186 -8.72 -8.03 4.45
N PRO A 187 -9.08 -6.76 4.73
CA PRO A 187 -8.22 -5.83 5.48
C PRO A 187 -7.96 -6.27 6.93
N THR A 188 -8.74 -7.22 7.46
CA THR A 188 -8.52 -7.79 8.80
C THR A 188 -7.43 -8.86 8.81
N LYS A 189 -7.28 -9.60 7.69
CA LYS A 189 -6.27 -10.64 7.49
C LYS A 189 -4.97 -10.06 6.96
N LEU A 190 -5.04 -9.24 5.91
CA LEU A 190 -3.90 -8.49 5.39
C LEU A 190 -4.13 -7.00 5.59
N ARG A 191 -3.29 -6.40 6.43
CA ARG A 191 -3.51 -5.02 6.87
C ARG A 191 -2.82 -4.04 5.91
N PRO A 192 -3.49 -2.92 5.56
CA PRO A 192 -2.83 -1.78 4.93
C PRO A 192 -1.59 -1.34 5.71
N SER A 193 -0.55 -0.88 4.99
CA SER A 193 0.67 -0.39 5.62
C SER A 193 0.40 0.80 6.56
N SER A 194 -0.48 1.73 6.16
CA SER A 194 -0.92 2.85 7.01
C SER A 194 -1.57 2.39 8.32
N GLU A 195 -2.45 1.39 8.26
CA GLU A 195 -3.08 0.82 9.45
C GLU A 195 -2.05 0.12 10.35
N ALA A 196 -1.08 -0.58 9.77
CA ALA A 196 -0.02 -1.24 10.53
C ALA A 196 0.88 -0.24 11.26
N LEU A 197 1.13 0.94 10.69
CA LEU A 197 1.85 2.03 11.33
C LEU A 197 1.00 2.67 12.45
N LEU A 198 -0.25 3.03 12.16
CA LEU A 198 -1.15 3.64 13.14
C LEU A 198 -1.35 2.76 14.38
N ARG A 199 -1.49 1.43 14.19
CA ARG A 199 -1.59 0.47 15.30
C ARG A 199 -0.38 0.45 16.22
N ARG A 200 0.83 0.69 15.69
CA ARG A 200 2.03 0.77 16.52
C ARG A 200 2.00 2.05 17.35
N VAL A 201 1.67 3.18 16.71
CA VAL A 201 1.50 4.49 17.37
C VAL A 201 0.48 4.42 18.51
N LEU A 202 -0.74 3.95 18.23
CA LEU A 202 -1.80 3.85 19.24
C LEU A 202 -1.48 2.82 20.33
N GLY A 203 -0.69 1.80 20.02
CA GLY A 203 -0.23 0.80 20.97
C GLY A 203 1.03 1.20 21.75
N GLY A 204 1.53 2.44 21.60
CA GLY A 204 2.75 2.91 22.28
C GLY A 204 4.03 2.19 21.85
N ARG A 205 4.03 1.52 20.70
CA ARG A 205 5.20 0.80 20.17
C ARG A 205 6.02 1.71 19.28
N ALA A 206 7.33 1.69 19.47
CA ALA A 206 8.25 2.41 18.60
C ALA A 206 8.09 1.98 17.14
N LEU A 207 8.12 2.98 16.25
CA LEU A 207 8.24 2.76 14.82
C LEU A 207 9.72 2.46 14.47
N SER A 208 9.94 1.67 13.43
CA SER A 208 11.29 1.35 12.97
C SER A 208 11.91 2.57 12.28
N ARG A 209 13.13 2.94 12.69
CA ARG A 209 13.97 3.94 12.00
C ARG A 209 14.76 3.25 10.91
N ILE A 210 14.56 3.64 9.65
CA ILE A 210 15.16 2.94 8.51
C ILE A 210 16.19 3.82 7.80
N ASN A 211 15.74 4.91 7.20
CA ASN A 211 16.54 5.96 6.57
C ASN A 211 15.63 7.17 6.30
N SER A 212 16.20 8.32 5.96
CA SER A 212 15.45 9.57 5.76
C SER A 212 14.29 9.44 4.78
N LEU A 213 14.47 8.72 3.68
CA LEU A 213 13.48 8.64 2.62
C LEU A 213 12.34 7.68 2.95
N VAL A 214 12.67 6.51 3.52
CA VAL A 214 11.67 5.54 4.01
C VAL A 214 10.90 6.10 5.20
N ASP A 215 11.57 6.80 6.11
CA ASP A 215 10.93 7.42 7.27
C ASP A 215 10.01 8.57 6.83
N THR A 216 10.39 9.33 5.79
CA THR A 216 9.52 10.35 5.17
C THR A 216 8.27 9.73 4.52
N CYS A 217 8.41 8.58 3.86
CA CYS A 217 7.27 7.83 3.33
C CYS A 217 6.34 7.35 4.46
N ASN A 218 6.90 6.84 5.56
CA ASN A 218 6.13 6.41 6.73
C ASN A 218 5.40 7.58 7.40
N LEU A 219 6.03 8.76 7.49
CA LEU A 219 5.40 10.00 7.93
C LEU A 219 4.17 10.32 7.07
N CYS A 220 4.34 10.33 5.74
CA CYS A 220 3.24 10.58 4.80
C CYS A 220 2.12 9.55 4.95
N SER A 221 2.45 8.26 5.08
CA SER A 221 1.44 7.19 5.21
C SER A 221 0.65 7.28 6.52
N LEU A 222 1.30 7.70 7.62
CA LEU A 222 0.64 8.01 8.88
C LEU A 222 -0.24 9.25 8.81
N GLU A 223 0.22 10.29 8.10
CA GLU A 223 -0.51 11.55 7.95
C GLU A 223 -1.77 11.38 7.09
N PHE A 224 -1.65 10.65 5.97
CA PHE A 224 -2.74 10.50 5.01
C PHE A 224 -3.67 9.34 5.34
N LEU A 225 -3.22 8.44 6.23
CA LEU A 225 -3.87 7.17 6.57
C LEU A 225 -4.16 6.27 5.35
N LEU A 226 -3.41 6.47 4.27
CA LEU A 226 -3.43 5.65 3.05
C LEU A 226 -2.14 4.84 2.93
N PRO A 227 -2.20 3.61 2.38
CA PRO A 227 -1.00 2.83 2.09
C PRO A 227 -0.16 3.54 1.03
N ILE A 228 1.14 3.63 1.28
CA ILE A 228 2.12 4.22 0.38
C ILE A 228 3.24 3.22 0.13
N GLY A 229 3.62 3.06 -1.14
CA GLY A 229 4.82 2.34 -1.56
C GLY A 229 5.91 3.31 -1.99
N LEU A 230 7.18 2.95 -1.77
CA LEU A 230 8.33 3.78 -2.12
C LEU A 230 9.40 2.92 -2.79
N TYR A 231 9.81 3.34 -3.98
CA TYR A 231 10.63 2.53 -4.88
C TYR A 231 11.83 3.31 -5.39
N ASP A 232 12.98 2.63 -5.49
CA ASP A 232 14.14 3.15 -6.22
C ASP A 232 13.82 3.12 -7.72
N ALA A 233 13.76 4.30 -8.33
CA ALA A 233 13.38 4.46 -9.72
C ALA A 233 14.43 3.88 -10.68
N ASP A 234 15.69 3.79 -10.26
CA ASP A 234 16.78 3.20 -11.05
C ASP A 234 16.69 1.68 -11.14
N ARG A 235 15.87 1.06 -10.28
CA ARG A 235 15.68 -0.40 -10.20
C ARG A 235 14.38 -0.89 -10.84
N ILE A 236 13.58 0.03 -11.37
CA ILE A 236 12.34 -0.25 -12.12
C ILE A 236 12.67 -0.35 -13.61
N GLU A 237 12.23 -1.43 -14.26
CA GLU A 237 12.54 -1.69 -15.67
C GLU A 237 11.32 -1.42 -16.55
N GLY A 238 11.37 -0.35 -17.36
CA GLY A 238 10.32 -0.03 -18.32
C GLY A 238 9.04 0.53 -17.69
N PRO A 239 7.90 0.49 -18.41
CA PRO A 239 6.64 1.06 -17.94
C PRO A 239 6.06 0.26 -16.78
N VAL A 240 5.44 0.95 -15.84
CA VAL A 240 4.78 0.35 -14.67
C VAL A 240 3.29 0.21 -14.93
N THR A 241 2.71 -0.92 -14.53
CA THR A 241 1.26 -1.15 -14.53
C THR A 241 0.78 -1.58 -13.16
N ALA A 242 -0.27 -0.93 -12.65
CA ALA A 242 -1.02 -1.37 -11.49
C ALA A 242 -2.13 -2.32 -11.95
N ARG A 243 -2.01 -3.60 -11.57
CA ARG A 243 -2.98 -4.66 -11.94
C ARG A 243 -3.09 -5.72 -10.85
N LEU A 244 -4.06 -6.62 -10.98
CA LEU A 244 -4.10 -7.82 -10.16
C LEU A 244 -3.03 -8.82 -10.64
N GLY A 245 -2.35 -9.46 -9.70
CA GLY A 245 -1.45 -10.57 -10.02
C GLY A 245 -2.21 -11.84 -10.36
N VAL A 246 -1.58 -12.70 -11.15
CA VAL A 246 -2.10 -14.03 -11.49
C VAL A 246 -1.28 -15.10 -10.77
N GLU A 247 -1.76 -16.35 -10.83
CA GLU A 247 -1.12 -17.48 -10.18
C GLU A 247 0.37 -17.61 -10.57
N GLY A 248 1.21 -17.97 -9.60
CA GLY A 248 2.65 -18.11 -9.76
C GLY A 248 3.44 -16.79 -9.73
N GLN A 249 2.78 -15.63 -9.67
CA GLN A 249 3.48 -14.33 -9.58
C GLN A 249 3.75 -13.92 -8.12
N GLY A 250 4.93 -13.35 -7.88
CA GLY A 250 5.36 -12.85 -6.58
C GLY A 250 6.80 -12.37 -6.59
N TYR A 251 7.31 -11.97 -5.42
CA TYR A 251 8.67 -11.48 -5.24
C TYR A 251 9.17 -11.70 -3.81
N ASP A 252 10.49 -11.66 -3.61
CA ASP A 252 11.06 -11.57 -2.27
C ASP A 252 10.77 -10.22 -1.64
N SER A 253 9.99 -10.25 -0.57
CA SER A 253 9.54 -9.04 0.11
C SER A 253 10.54 -8.49 1.12
N LEU A 254 10.32 -7.23 1.49
CA LEU A 254 11.01 -6.58 2.59
C LEU A 254 10.62 -7.26 3.92
N GLY A 255 11.46 -8.22 4.32
CA GLY A 255 11.45 -8.83 5.66
C GLY A 255 10.56 -10.06 5.87
N LYS A 256 9.78 -10.53 4.89
CA LYS A 256 8.85 -11.67 5.08
C LYS A 256 9.03 -12.85 4.10
N GLY A 257 10.18 -12.92 3.43
CA GLY A 257 10.43 -13.93 2.40
C GLY A 257 9.54 -13.70 1.17
N PHE A 258 9.21 -14.77 0.45
CA PHE A 258 8.41 -14.69 -0.77
C PHE A 258 6.99 -14.18 -0.49
N TYR A 259 6.56 -13.18 -1.26
CA TYR A 259 5.23 -12.60 -1.23
C TYR A 259 4.54 -12.84 -2.57
N SER A 260 3.51 -13.69 -2.54
CA SER A 260 2.65 -13.96 -3.70
C SER A 260 1.68 -12.80 -3.93
N VAL A 261 1.54 -12.39 -5.19
CA VAL A 261 0.60 -11.35 -5.63
C VAL A 261 -0.63 -11.91 -6.33
N THR A 262 -0.85 -13.23 -6.28
CA THR A 262 -2.03 -13.89 -6.88
C THR A 262 -3.32 -13.27 -6.35
N ASP A 263 -4.15 -12.74 -7.24
CA ASP A 263 -5.40 -12.04 -6.96
C ASP A 263 -5.24 -10.78 -6.06
N ARG A 264 -4.04 -10.18 -6.05
CA ARG A 264 -3.74 -8.98 -5.26
C ARG A 264 -3.36 -7.82 -6.16
N LEU A 265 -3.73 -6.61 -5.74
CA LEU A 265 -3.24 -5.38 -6.38
C LEU A 265 -1.72 -5.28 -6.18
N ALA A 266 -0.98 -5.18 -7.29
CA ALA A 266 0.45 -4.94 -7.29
C ALA A 266 0.87 -4.04 -8.45
N LEU A 267 2.07 -3.46 -8.32
CA LEU A 267 2.78 -2.76 -9.37
C LEU A 267 3.69 -3.74 -10.09
N PHE A 268 3.65 -3.71 -11.42
CA PHE A 268 4.45 -4.53 -12.31
C PHE A 268 5.27 -3.64 -13.21
N ASP A 269 6.53 -4.01 -13.42
CA ASP A 269 7.37 -3.47 -14.50
C ASP A 269 7.65 -4.58 -15.52
N ALA A 270 8.61 -4.36 -16.43
CA ALA A 270 8.96 -5.33 -17.47
C ALA A 270 9.48 -6.68 -16.92
N ARG A 271 10.01 -6.72 -15.69
CA ARG A 271 10.48 -7.98 -15.06
C ARG A 271 9.37 -8.71 -14.32
N GLY A 272 8.35 -8.01 -13.87
CA GLY A 272 7.26 -8.57 -13.07
C GLY A 272 6.90 -7.71 -11.86
N PRO A 273 6.21 -8.30 -10.86
CA PRO A 273 5.71 -7.54 -9.72
C PRO A 273 6.86 -7.04 -8.84
N PHE A 274 6.70 -5.85 -8.26
CA PHE A 274 7.72 -5.26 -7.37
C PHE A 274 7.18 -4.49 -6.17
N GLY A 275 5.89 -4.15 -6.17
CA GLY A 275 5.30 -3.32 -5.12
C GLY A 275 3.83 -3.62 -4.90
N SER A 276 3.34 -3.38 -3.70
CA SER A 276 1.92 -3.54 -3.35
C SER A 276 1.54 -2.57 -2.24
N PRO A 277 0.24 -2.29 -2.00
CA PRO A 277 -0.18 -1.45 -0.87
C PRO A 277 0.07 -2.11 0.50
N THR A 278 0.65 -3.31 0.56
CA THR A 278 0.97 -4.03 1.80
C THR A 278 2.47 -4.15 2.05
N ASN A 279 3.21 -4.62 1.04
CA ASN A 279 4.61 -4.99 1.17
C ASN A 279 5.32 -4.88 -0.18
N ASP A 280 6.52 -4.31 -0.18
CA ASP A 280 7.30 -4.07 -1.37
C ASP A 280 8.41 -5.11 -1.55
N SER A 281 8.93 -5.21 -2.76
CA SER A 281 10.02 -6.13 -3.09
C SER A 281 11.36 -5.61 -2.60
N ARG A 282 12.29 -6.54 -2.33
CA ARG A 282 13.72 -6.20 -2.11
C ARG A 282 14.36 -5.62 -3.36
N ARG A 283 13.89 -6.01 -4.55
CA ARG A 283 14.48 -5.63 -5.83
C ARG A 283 14.47 -4.13 -6.06
N THR A 284 13.38 -3.47 -5.72
CA THR A 284 13.18 -2.01 -5.92
C THR A 284 13.30 -1.23 -4.62
N ALA A 285 13.94 -1.82 -3.61
CA ALA A 285 14.07 -1.20 -2.29
C ALA A 285 14.99 0.01 -2.33
N ILE A 286 14.67 1.00 -1.50
CA ILE A 286 15.49 2.18 -1.24
C ILE A 286 16.71 1.79 -0.39
N ASP A 287 17.86 2.35 -0.74
CA ASP A 287 19.04 2.36 0.12
C ASP A 287 19.79 3.70 0.02
N GLU A 288 20.93 3.81 0.71
CA GLU A 288 21.75 5.03 0.78
C GLU A 288 22.29 5.48 -0.59
N THR A 289 22.30 4.58 -1.59
CA THR A 289 22.75 4.87 -2.96
C THR A 289 21.65 5.38 -3.87
N THR A 290 20.37 5.25 -3.48
CA THR A 290 19.24 5.73 -4.27
C THR A 290 19.35 7.23 -4.55
N ARG A 291 19.19 7.62 -5.82
CA ARG A 291 19.19 9.03 -6.27
C ARG A 291 17.91 9.46 -6.96
N ARG A 292 17.07 8.51 -7.36
CA ARG A 292 15.75 8.76 -7.92
C ARG A 292 14.75 7.83 -7.25
N CYS A 293 13.60 8.36 -6.84
CA CYS A 293 12.56 7.55 -6.22
C CYS A 293 11.18 7.81 -6.81
N VAL A 294 10.31 6.81 -6.70
CA VAL A 294 8.89 6.91 -7.00
C VAL A 294 8.10 6.52 -5.75
N MET A 295 7.27 7.44 -5.27
CA MET A 295 6.31 7.23 -4.19
C MET A 295 4.91 7.07 -4.79
N ILE A 296 4.20 6.02 -4.36
CA ILE A 296 2.85 5.68 -4.84
C ILE A 296 1.89 5.67 -3.66
N ILE A 297 0.93 6.59 -3.68
CA ILE A 297 -0.16 6.69 -2.70
C ILE A 297 -1.35 5.91 -3.26
N PHE A 298 -1.73 4.81 -2.60
CA PHE A 298 -2.83 3.96 -3.06
C PHE A 298 -4.14 4.36 -2.38
N GLY A 299 -5.15 4.69 -3.18
CA GLY A 299 -6.51 4.95 -2.71
C GLY A 299 -7.56 4.12 -3.46
N PRO A 300 -8.75 3.89 -2.88
CA PRO A 300 -9.86 3.31 -3.63
C PRO A 300 -10.30 4.31 -4.69
N GLY A 301 -10.81 3.85 -5.85
CA GLY A 301 -11.27 4.74 -6.93
C GLY A 301 -12.43 5.66 -6.51
N SER A 302 -13.05 5.39 -5.36
CA SER A 302 -14.04 6.24 -4.72
C SER A 302 -13.46 7.47 -4.02
N TYR A 303 -12.15 7.52 -3.80
CA TYR A 303 -11.45 8.59 -3.08
C TYR A 303 -11.42 9.86 -3.91
N SER A 304 -11.57 11.01 -3.25
CA SER A 304 -11.57 12.30 -3.93
C SER A 304 -10.22 12.58 -4.59
N ALA A 305 -10.25 12.84 -5.90
CA ALA A 305 -9.08 13.24 -6.66
C ALA A 305 -8.48 14.55 -6.16
N ALA A 306 -9.31 15.48 -5.66
CA ALA A 306 -8.84 16.72 -5.04
C ALA A 306 -8.06 16.44 -3.75
N ARG A 307 -8.58 15.57 -2.87
CA ARG A 307 -7.86 15.15 -1.65
C ARG A 307 -6.57 14.40 -1.98
N LEU A 308 -6.60 13.52 -2.98
CA LEU A 308 -5.40 12.80 -3.41
C LEU A 308 -4.35 13.75 -3.99
N ARG A 309 -4.75 14.78 -4.75
CA ARG A 309 -3.84 15.85 -5.19
C ARG A 309 -3.22 16.58 -4.01
N ALA A 310 -3.99 16.89 -2.97
CA ALA A 310 -3.44 17.52 -1.76
C ALA A 310 -2.39 16.64 -1.08
N HIS A 311 -2.63 15.33 -0.97
CA HIS A 311 -1.65 14.38 -0.43
C HIS A 311 -0.37 14.29 -1.27
N VAL A 312 -0.52 14.30 -2.59
CA VAL A 312 0.61 14.32 -3.54
C VAL A 312 1.45 15.58 -3.38
N GLN A 313 0.83 16.75 -3.20
CA GLN A 313 1.55 18.01 -2.94
C GLN A 313 2.21 18.03 -1.56
N ALA A 314 1.54 17.49 -0.54
CA ALA A 314 2.14 17.34 0.78
C ALA A 314 3.36 16.41 0.74
N ALA A 315 3.27 15.28 0.04
CA ALA A 315 4.39 14.36 -0.14
C ALA A 315 5.56 15.01 -0.90
N ASP A 316 5.31 15.80 -1.95
CA ASP A 316 6.34 16.62 -2.62
C ASP A 316 7.04 17.55 -1.61
N ALA A 317 6.27 18.32 -0.85
CA ALA A 317 6.82 19.23 0.16
C ALA A 317 7.69 18.49 1.22
N ARG A 318 7.25 17.31 1.69
CA ARG A 318 8.03 16.50 2.63
C ARG A 318 9.33 15.97 2.03
N LEU A 319 9.28 15.51 0.77
CA LEU A 319 10.49 15.06 0.06
C LEU A 319 11.49 16.22 -0.10
N ARG A 320 11.02 17.41 -0.49
CA ARG A 320 11.88 18.60 -0.60
C ARG A 320 12.52 18.97 0.73
N ALA A 321 11.76 18.90 1.82
CA ALA A 321 12.25 19.22 3.15
C ALA A 321 13.30 18.22 3.66
N PHE A 322 13.11 16.93 3.40
CA PHE A 322 13.85 15.87 4.10
C PHE A 322 14.79 15.02 3.22
N ALA A 323 14.73 15.18 1.90
CA ALA A 323 15.50 14.36 0.96
C ALA A 323 16.27 15.18 -0.09
N GLN A 324 16.38 16.51 0.05
CA GLN A 324 17.19 17.39 -0.81
C GLN A 324 16.92 17.22 -2.32
N THR A 325 15.65 17.06 -2.71
CA THR A 325 15.29 16.77 -4.09
C THR A 325 15.61 17.91 -5.05
N THR A 326 16.09 17.60 -6.24
CA THR A 326 16.37 18.59 -7.30
C THR A 326 15.17 18.84 -8.22
N ARG A 327 14.40 17.78 -8.50
CA ARG A 327 13.21 17.82 -9.35
C ARG A 327 12.16 16.90 -8.76
N VAL A 328 10.91 17.35 -8.76
CA VAL A 328 9.77 16.53 -8.39
C VAL A 328 8.68 16.68 -9.44
N GLU A 329 8.12 15.55 -9.85
CA GLU A 329 6.97 15.45 -10.74
C GLU A 329 5.84 14.74 -10.03
N THR A 330 4.63 15.24 -10.24
CA THR A 330 3.45 14.72 -9.55
C THR A 330 2.34 14.39 -10.52
N ALA A 331 1.58 13.34 -10.22
CA ALA A 331 0.40 12.97 -10.99
C ALA A 331 -0.67 12.33 -10.09
N VAL A 332 -1.92 12.44 -10.53
CA VAL A 332 -3.04 11.69 -9.96
C VAL A 332 -3.71 10.91 -11.08
N LEU A 333 -3.88 9.60 -10.86
CA LEU A 333 -4.49 8.66 -11.80
C LEU A 333 -5.79 8.15 -11.19
N GLY A 334 -6.93 8.47 -11.82
CA GLY A 334 -8.26 8.10 -11.34
C GLY A 334 -8.75 8.94 -10.14
N GLY A 335 -9.71 8.39 -9.40
CA GLY A 335 -10.39 9.06 -8.29
C GLY A 335 -11.71 9.71 -8.70
N ARG A 336 -12.54 10.05 -7.72
CA ARG A 336 -13.80 10.78 -7.89
C ARG A 336 -13.63 12.29 -7.80
#